data_AF-A0A9E3X3Q3-F1
#
_entry.id   AF-A0A9E3X3Q3-F1
#
_cell.length_a   1.000
_cell.length_b   1.000
_cell.length_c   1.000
_cell.angle_alpha   90.00
_cell.angle_beta   90.00
_cell.angle_gamma   90.00
#
_symmetry.space_group_name_H-M   'P 1'
#
loop_
_entity.id
_entity.type
_entity.pdbx_description
1 polymer ?
#
loop_
_entity_poly.entity_id
_entity_poly.type
_entity_poly.pdbx_seq_one_letter_code
_entity_poly.pdbx_strand_id
1 'polypeptide(L)'
;MGHYRLLIAGTILVVLISLFGLVGRLFVPKDMAEVGAGRPAQPPSAEHLLGTDQQGRDVLADLIYGTPTSLEIGVIAGVVGVTVGALM
;
A
#
# COMPACT_ATOMS: atom_id res chain seq x y z
N MET A 1 26.94 15.71 -5.41
CA MET A 1 25.57 15.92 -5.95
C MET A 1 24.72 14.64 -6.07
N GLY A 2 25.27 13.41 -5.98
CA GLY A 2 24.48 12.16 -6.14
C GLY A 2 23.55 11.80 -4.97
N HIS A 3 23.98 11.99 -3.72
CA HIS A 3 23.21 11.60 -2.53
C HIS A 3 21.85 12.31 -2.42
N TYR A 4 21.80 13.59 -2.77
CA TYR A 4 20.55 14.36 -2.75
C TYR A 4 19.52 13.85 -3.77
N ARG A 5 19.97 13.31 -4.91
CA ARG A 5 19.07 12.76 -5.93
C ARG A 5 18.37 11.48 -5.44
N LEU A 6 19.09 10.66 -4.68
CA LEU A 6 18.56 9.44 -4.07
C LEU A 6 17.55 9.78 -2.97
N LEU A 7 17.85 10.78 -2.13
CA LEU A 7 16.92 11.27 -1.11
C LEU A 7 15.63 11.80 -1.75
N ILE A 8 15.75 12.67 -2.76
CA ILE A 8 14.60 13.23 -3.48
C ILE A 8 13.76 12.12 -4.13
N ALA A 9 14.40 11.15 -4.80
CA ALA A 9 13.69 10.04 -5.43
C ALA A 9 12.93 9.19 -4.41
N GLY A 10 13.56 8.87 -3.27
CA GLY A 10 12.93 8.13 -2.18
C GLY A 10 11.75 8.89 -1.58
N THR A 11 11.90 10.19 -1.31
CA THR A 11 10.81 11.04 -0.81
C THR A 11 9.65 11.09 -1.79
N ILE A 12 9.92 11.29 -3.09
CA ILE A 12 8.88 11.29 -4.13
C ILE A 12 8.13 9.97 -4.14
N LEU A 13 8.84 8.84 -4.09
CA LEU A 13 8.22 7.51 -4.09
C LEU A 13 7.29 7.32 -2.88
N VAL A 14 7.74 7.66 -1.67
CA VAL A 14 6.93 7.55 -0.44
C VAL A 14 5.71 8.46 -0.52
N VAL A 15 5.84 9.68 -1.03
CA VAL A 15 4.72 10.61 -1.22
C VAL A 15 3.70 10.04 -2.22
N LEU A 16 4.16 9.48 -3.34
CA LEU A 16 3.27 8.87 -4.34
C LEU A 16 2.51 7.66 -3.78
N ILE A 17 3.18 6.77 -3.05
CA ILE A 17 2.54 5.62 -2.39
C ILE A 17 1.54 6.09 -1.33
N SER A 18 1.91 7.10 -0.53
CA SER A 18 1.02 7.66 0.49
C SER A 18 -0.22 8.28 -0.15
N LEU A 19 -0.06 9.04 -1.24
CA LEU A 19 -1.16 9.63 -2.00
C LEU A 19 -2.04 8.55 -2.63
N PHE A 20 -1.47 7.46 -3.15
CA PHE A 20 -2.23 6.35 -3.71
C PHE A 20 -3.21 5.77 -2.68
N GLY A 21 -2.74 5.47 -1.45
CA GLY A 21 -3.62 4.98 -0.39
C GLY A 21 -4.64 6.01 0.06
N LEU A 22 -4.25 7.28 0.20
CA LEU A 22 -5.14 8.33 0.71
C LEU A 22 -6.25 8.71 -0.29
N VAL A 23 -5.85 8.91 -1.55
CA VAL A 23 -6.75 9.27 -2.65
C VAL A 23 -7.59 8.05 -3.05
N GLY A 24 -7.01 6.86 -3.08
CA GLY A 24 -7.73 5.62 -3.40
C GLY A 24 -8.91 5.36 -2.48
N ARG A 25 -8.79 5.69 -1.18
CA ARG A 25 -9.88 5.57 -0.19
C ARG A 25 -11.09 6.46 -0.50
N LEU A 26 -10.93 7.52 -1.29
CA LEU A 26 -12.05 8.38 -1.72
C LEU A 26 -12.88 7.75 -2.83
N PHE A 27 -12.29 6.83 -3.61
CA PHE A 27 -12.94 6.21 -4.76
C PHE A 27 -13.35 4.76 -4.52
N VAL A 28 -12.65 4.05 -3.62
CA VAL A 28 -12.86 2.60 -3.41
C VAL A 28 -13.45 2.34 -2.01
N PRO A 29 -14.66 1.74 -1.95
CA PRO A 29 -15.30 1.35 -0.70
C PRO A 29 -14.47 0.32 0.10
N LYS A 30 -14.55 0.40 1.44
CA LYS A 30 -13.76 -0.46 2.34
C LYS A 30 -14.23 -1.91 2.36
N ASP A 31 -15.54 -2.14 2.24
CA ASP A 31 -16.18 -3.45 2.19
C ASP A 31 -15.63 -4.33 1.06
N MET A 32 -15.21 -3.73 -0.06
CA MET A 32 -14.58 -4.48 -1.16
C MET A 32 -13.23 -5.12 -0.77
N ALA A 33 -12.55 -4.60 0.25
CA ALA A 33 -11.30 -5.15 0.77
C ALA A 33 -11.52 -6.25 1.85
N GLU A 34 -12.76 -6.54 2.24
CA GLU A 34 -13.07 -7.54 3.25
C GLU A 34 -13.15 -8.96 2.65
N VAL A 35 -12.84 -9.97 3.47
CA VAL A 35 -12.88 -11.38 3.06
C VAL A 35 -14.31 -11.76 2.66
N GLY A 36 -14.47 -12.37 1.49
CA GLY A 36 -15.77 -12.78 0.97
C GLY A 36 -16.59 -11.65 0.31
N ALA A 37 -16.00 -10.49 0.03
CA ALA A 37 -16.68 -9.37 -0.64
C ALA A 37 -17.19 -9.73 -2.05
N GLY A 38 -16.52 -10.65 -2.74
CA GLY A 38 -16.90 -11.14 -4.06
C GLY A 38 -16.56 -12.63 -4.26
N ARG A 39 -16.75 -13.12 -5.50
CA ARG A 39 -16.31 -14.48 -5.83
C ARG A 39 -14.78 -14.55 -5.85
N PRO A 40 -14.15 -15.61 -5.33
CA PRO A 40 -12.71 -15.79 -5.39
C PRO A 40 -12.16 -15.90 -6.82
N ALA A 41 -10.91 -15.46 -7.00
CA ALA A 41 -10.10 -15.65 -8.20
C ALA A 41 -10.77 -15.17 -9.50
N GLN A 42 -11.51 -14.06 -9.43
CA GLN A 42 -12.10 -13.43 -10.61
C GLN A 42 -11.04 -12.65 -11.39
N PRO A 43 -11.09 -12.70 -12.73
CA PRO A 43 -10.22 -11.89 -13.57
C PRO A 43 -10.57 -10.39 -13.47
N PRO A 44 -9.68 -9.49 -13.93
CA PRO A 44 -9.96 -8.06 -14.01
C PRO A 44 -11.24 -7.73 -14.78
N SER A 45 -12.06 -6.85 -14.23
CA SER A 45 -13.34 -6.41 -14.78
C SER A 45 -13.64 -4.96 -14.42
N ALA A 46 -14.73 -4.39 -14.94
CA ALA A 46 -15.14 -3.02 -14.59
C ALA A 46 -15.57 -2.89 -13.10
N GLU A 47 -16.05 -3.97 -12.50
CA GLU A 47 -16.41 -4.04 -11.08
C GLU A 47 -15.19 -4.31 -10.20
N HIS A 48 -14.26 -5.13 -10.69
CA HIS A 48 -13.01 -5.48 -10.02
C HIS A 48 -11.82 -5.12 -10.90
N LEU A 49 -11.34 -3.87 -10.85
CA LEU A 49 -10.34 -3.34 -11.80
C LEU A 49 -9.06 -4.19 -11.88
N LEU A 50 -8.68 -4.84 -10.79
CA LEU A 50 -7.53 -5.75 -10.72
C LEU A 50 -7.93 -7.22 -10.46
N GLY A 51 -9.23 -7.52 -10.49
CA GLY A 51 -9.77 -8.84 -10.14
C GLY A 51 -9.90 -9.04 -8.63
N THR A 52 -10.19 -10.28 -8.24
CA THR A 52 -10.29 -10.68 -6.82
C THR A 52 -9.24 -11.71 -6.45
N ASP A 53 -8.84 -11.72 -5.18
CA ASP A 53 -7.92 -12.71 -4.64
C ASP A 53 -8.59 -14.07 -4.35
N GLN A 54 -7.82 -15.01 -3.79
CA GLN A 54 -8.32 -16.35 -3.41
C GLN A 54 -9.37 -16.32 -2.28
N GLN A 55 -9.48 -15.19 -1.57
CA GLN A 55 -10.41 -14.97 -0.47
C GLN A 55 -11.65 -14.17 -0.92
N GLY A 56 -11.75 -13.82 -2.21
CA GLY A 56 -12.85 -13.03 -2.76
C GLY A 56 -12.73 -11.53 -2.47
N ARG A 57 -11.57 -11.04 -2.04
CA ARG A 57 -11.31 -9.62 -1.78
C ARG A 57 -10.97 -8.93 -3.09
N ASP A 58 -11.44 -7.72 -3.29
CA ASP A 58 -11.01 -6.89 -4.42
C ASP A 58 -9.53 -6.49 -4.24
N VAL A 59 -8.70 -6.79 -5.24
CA VAL A 59 -7.25 -6.59 -5.15
C VAL A 59 -6.89 -5.11 -5.10
N LEU A 60 -7.61 -4.24 -5.82
CA LEU A 60 -7.36 -2.81 -5.79
C LEU A 60 -7.72 -2.23 -4.43
N ALA A 61 -8.88 -2.62 -3.89
CA ALA A 61 -9.30 -2.23 -2.55
C ALA A 61 -8.27 -2.69 -1.51
N ASP A 62 -7.81 -3.95 -1.58
CA ASP A 62 -6.78 -4.45 -0.65
C ASP A 62 -5.48 -3.64 -0.73
N LEU A 63 -5.00 -3.31 -1.93
CA LEU A 63 -3.81 -2.46 -2.08
C LEU A 63 -4.01 -1.08 -1.46
N ILE A 64 -5.15 -0.43 -1.70
CA ILE A 64 -5.46 0.92 -1.18
C ILE A 64 -5.53 0.91 0.35
N TYR A 65 -6.23 -0.07 0.94
CA TYR A 65 -6.43 -0.15 2.38
C TYR A 65 -5.23 -0.72 3.12
N GLY A 66 -4.43 -1.59 2.48
CA GLY A 66 -3.20 -2.16 3.01
C GLY A 66 -1.97 -1.23 2.91
N THR A 67 -1.97 -0.27 1.98
CA THR A 67 -0.84 0.67 1.79
C THR A 67 -0.41 1.39 3.08
N PRO A 68 -1.32 1.99 3.89
CA PRO A 68 -0.94 2.66 5.13
C PRO A 68 -0.31 1.73 6.16
N THR A 69 -0.82 0.51 6.29
CA THR A 69 -0.26 -0.51 7.20
C THR A 69 1.18 -0.87 6.80
N SER A 70 1.44 -1.05 5.50
CA SER A 70 2.79 -1.32 4.99
C SER A 70 3.76 -0.16 5.23
N LEU A 71 3.31 1.08 5.05
CA LEU A 71 4.12 2.27 5.35
C LEU A 71 4.45 2.38 6.84
N GLU A 72 3.47 2.13 7.72
CA GLU A 72 3.67 2.13 9.17
C GLU A 72 4.74 1.12 9.61
N ILE A 73 4.64 -0.11 9.13
CA ILE A 73 5.64 -1.17 9.39
C ILE A 73 7.03 -0.74 8.91
N GLY A 74 7.12 -0.17 7.70
CA GLY A 74 8.38 0.30 7.14
C GLY A 74 9.03 1.41 7.97
N VAL A 75 8.23 2.37 8.45
CA VAL A 75 8.70 3.45 9.34
C VAL A 75 9.20 2.88 10.66
N ILE A 76 8.43 1.99 11.30
CA ILE A 76 8.83 1.35 12.57
C ILE A 76 10.14 0.59 12.39
N ALA A 77 10.24 -0.24 11.34
CA ALA A 77 11.45 -1.01 11.05
C ALA A 77 12.66 -0.10 10.82
N GLY A 78 12.47 1.00 10.07
CA GLY A 78 13.51 2.00 9.83
C GLY A 78 13.99 2.69 11.10
N VAL A 79 13.07 3.13 11.97
CA VAL A 79 13.40 3.75 13.25
C VAL A 79 14.19 2.79 14.13
N VAL A 80 13.69 1.56 14.31
CA VAL A 80 14.37 0.54 15.12
C VAL A 80 15.76 0.24 14.57
N GLY A 81 15.89 0.04 13.25
CA GLY A 81 17.17 -0.25 12.61
C GLY A 81 18.19 0.87 12.78
N VAL A 82 17.77 2.13 12.61
CA VAL A 82 18.64 3.30 12.82
C VAL A 82 19.02 3.45 14.28
N THR A 83 18.07 3.28 15.22
CA THR A 83 18.36 3.38 16.65
C THR A 83 19.35 2.32 17.10
N VAL A 84 19.13 1.06 16.74
CA VAL A 84 20.05 -0.04 17.09
C VAL A 84 21.41 0.20 16.45
N GLY A 85 21.45 0.52 15.16
CA GLY A 85 22.69 0.78 14.44
C GLY A 85 23.47 1.99 14.93
N ALA A 86 22.80 2.99 15.52
CA ALA A 86 23.45 4.16 16.11
C ALA A 86 23.99 3.91 17.55
N LEU A 87 23.47 2.89 18.24
CA LEU A 87 23.89 2.53 19.61
C LEU A 87 25.04 1.51 19.64
N MET A 88 25.25 0.76 18.56
CA MET A 88 26.38 -0.17 18.39
C MET A 88 27.62 0.55 17.89
#